data_AF-A0A9D4HFN6-F1
#
_entry.id   AF-A0A9D4HFN6-F1
#
_cell.length_a   1.000
_cell.length_b   1.000
_cell.length_c   1.000
_cell.angle_alpha   90.00
_cell.angle_beta   90.00
_cell.angle_gamma   90.00
#
_symmetry.space_group_name_H-M   'P 1'
#
loop_
_entity.id
_entity.type
_entity.pdbx_description
1 polymer ?
#
loop_
_entity_poly.entity_id
_entity_poly.type
_entity_poly.pdbx_seq_one_letter_code
_entity_poly.pdbx_strand_id
1 'polypeptide(L)'
;MLRNKGQSVQCPNHRGHCSANVSEREPIGDEGKYNKVLGDLISQDIKISKFTYDGDSRAFQGVRNSHGHNVGHLRDLRHLGNSLKRELNKAPFSKGMLKGHSKTNIRNRFALSVKARCMAELKAAHNKYQGDIKVLKKVMVDVISTIILCFNGYCGTRCAKYSYVCAGTNRQAKNFMPNNFNVRMVDSDQQVLKKCLKMVLGPAALDATKLLTTTQKCEAANRLFQAVNSKSVTFSRNCVGRIHGQVHKLNNSYADSVIAKTMELHANLTQSSKVIKQLAYEDCNELKRKRLSATIKARALRARTRNYRYKLHEELHYGKGISDPKPDFDSLPHLKHHKYA
;
A
#
# COMPACT_ATOMS: atom_id res chain seq x y z
N MET A 1 18.88 -26.38 24.16
CA MET A 1 17.89 -26.34 25.26
C MET A 1 16.74 -25.44 24.84
N LEU A 2 15.49 -25.92 24.85
CA LEU A 2 14.36 -25.00 25.05
C LEU A 2 14.49 -24.50 26.49
N ARG A 3 15.00 -23.27 26.66
CA ARG A 3 15.19 -22.66 27.98
C ARG A 3 13.87 -22.74 28.77
N ASN A 4 13.93 -23.28 29.99
CA ASN A 4 12.89 -23.29 31.04
C ASN A 4 11.84 -24.41 31.06
N LYS A 5 12.07 -25.59 30.46
CA LYS A 5 11.14 -26.74 30.63
C LYS A 5 11.77 -28.06 31.08
N GLY A 6 13.04 -28.08 31.47
CA GLY A 6 13.67 -29.27 32.08
C GLY A 6 13.78 -30.52 31.20
N GLN A 7 13.36 -30.48 29.94
CA GLN A 7 13.44 -31.61 29.02
C GLN A 7 14.60 -31.46 28.04
N SER A 8 15.46 -32.47 28.01
CA SER A 8 16.46 -32.69 26.97
C SER A 8 15.75 -33.06 25.67
N VAL A 9 15.59 -32.11 24.76
CA VAL A 9 15.05 -32.37 23.42
C VAL A 9 16.22 -32.73 22.52
N GLN A 10 16.31 -34.00 22.12
CA GLN A 10 17.16 -34.41 21.00
C GLN A 10 16.42 -34.08 19.70
N CYS A 11 16.92 -33.09 18.95
CA CYS A 11 16.42 -32.83 17.61
C CYS A 11 16.86 -34.00 16.69
N PRO A 12 15.96 -34.56 15.86
CA PRO A 12 16.17 -35.84 15.19
C PRO A 12 17.27 -35.88 14.12
N ASN A 13 18.17 -34.89 14.05
CA ASN A 13 19.32 -34.93 13.13
C ASN A 13 20.61 -34.26 13.64
N HIS A 14 20.69 -33.70 14.87
CA HIS A 14 21.87 -32.89 15.25
C HIS A 14 22.23 -32.99 16.75
N ARG A 15 23.50 -33.28 17.07
CA ARG A 15 24.05 -33.18 18.44
C ARG A 15 24.27 -31.71 18.79
N GLY A 16 23.44 -31.17 19.68
CA GLY A 16 23.70 -29.88 20.36
C GLY A 16 23.19 -28.61 19.66
N HIS A 17 22.95 -28.61 18.35
CA HIS A 17 22.44 -27.46 17.60
C HIS A 17 21.09 -27.75 16.92
N CYS A 18 20.04 -27.05 17.33
CA CYS A 18 18.74 -27.12 16.65
C CYS A 18 18.80 -26.24 15.39
N SER A 19 18.64 -26.83 14.20
CA SER A 19 18.58 -26.11 12.92
C SER A 19 17.36 -25.18 12.77
N ALA A 20 16.34 -25.34 13.64
CA ALA A 20 15.22 -24.41 13.73
C ALA A 20 15.54 -23.14 14.55
N ASN A 21 16.68 -23.11 15.26
CA ASN A 21 17.16 -21.90 15.90
C ASN A 21 17.95 -21.09 14.87
N VAL A 22 17.34 -20.01 14.40
CA VAL A 22 18.02 -18.91 13.73
C VAL A 22 19.13 -18.39 14.66
N SER A 23 20.31 -18.11 14.11
CA SER A 23 21.40 -17.53 14.91
C SER A 23 20.96 -16.16 15.45
N GLU A 24 21.42 -15.76 16.64
CA GLU A 24 21.20 -14.40 17.16
C GLU A 24 21.73 -13.32 16.20
N ARG A 25 22.72 -13.68 15.36
CA ARG A 25 23.30 -12.81 14.34
C ARG A 25 22.53 -12.82 13.01
N GLU A 26 21.55 -13.71 12.87
CA GLU A 26 20.80 -13.86 11.63
C GLU A 26 19.71 -12.78 11.55
N PRO A 27 19.71 -11.95 10.49
CA PRO A 27 18.81 -10.81 10.41
C PRO A 27 17.35 -11.28 10.28
N ILE A 28 16.53 -10.90 11.26
CA ILE A 28 15.07 -11.04 11.16
C ILE A 28 14.58 -10.00 10.16
N GLY A 29 13.94 -10.46 9.07
CA GLY A 29 13.40 -9.58 8.03
C GLY A 29 14.27 -9.38 6.80
N ASP A 30 15.24 -10.27 6.52
CA ASP A 30 15.93 -10.29 5.22
C ASP A 30 15.00 -10.81 4.11
N GLU A 31 14.14 -9.92 3.60
CA GLU A 31 13.18 -10.23 2.54
C GLU A 31 13.86 -10.80 1.29
N GLY A 32 15.09 -10.38 0.99
CA GLY A 32 15.83 -10.91 -0.15
C GLY A 32 16.16 -12.40 0.02
N LYS A 33 16.70 -12.79 1.18
CA LYS A 33 16.97 -14.19 1.51
C LYS A 33 15.70 -15.04 1.46
N TYR A 34 14.61 -14.59 2.09
CA TYR A 34 13.36 -15.36 2.13
C TYR A 34 12.71 -15.50 0.75
N ASN A 35 12.71 -14.44 -0.07
CA ASN A 35 12.18 -14.50 -1.42
C ASN A 35 13.06 -15.37 -2.35
N LYS A 36 14.37 -15.43 -2.11
CA LYS A 36 15.24 -16.38 -2.82
C LYS A 36 14.86 -17.82 -2.48
N VAL A 37 14.78 -18.18 -1.19
CA VAL A 37 14.42 -19.53 -0.75
C VAL A 37 13.05 -19.94 -1.27
N LEU A 38 12.05 -19.06 -1.15
CA LEU A 38 10.72 -19.31 -1.69
C LEU A 38 10.78 -19.48 -3.21
N GLY A 39 11.56 -18.64 -3.88
CA GLY A 39 11.76 -18.73 -5.32
C GLY A 39 12.39 -20.06 -5.74
N ASP A 40 13.45 -20.50 -5.07
CA ASP A 40 14.10 -21.78 -5.35
C ASP A 40 13.10 -22.94 -5.18
N LEU A 41 12.28 -22.91 -4.11
CA LEU A 41 11.26 -23.93 -3.83
C LEU A 41 10.22 -24.04 -4.95
N ILE A 42 9.67 -22.91 -5.42
CA ILE A 42 8.59 -22.90 -6.42
C ILE A 42 9.10 -22.94 -7.86
N SER A 43 10.39 -22.75 -8.08
CA SER A 43 11.00 -22.71 -9.42
C SER A 43 10.82 -24.02 -10.20
N GLN A 44 10.61 -25.13 -9.50
CA GLN A 44 10.36 -26.45 -10.08
C GLN A 44 8.99 -26.53 -10.75
N ASP A 45 7.99 -25.84 -10.20
CA ASP A 45 6.58 -25.96 -10.62
C ASP A 45 6.06 -24.69 -11.34
N ILE A 46 6.64 -23.53 -11.04
CA ILE A 46 6.09 -22.22 -11.43
C ILE A 46 7.20 -21.33 -11.98
N LYS A 47 7.04 -20.86 -13.22
CA LYS A 47 7.90 -19.85 -13.81
C LYS A 47 7.38 -18.44 -13.54
N ILE A 48 8.07 -17.68 -12.70
CA ILE A 48 7.75 -16.27 -12.45
C ILE A 48 8.26 -15.40 -13.62
N SER A 49 7.34 -14.81 -14.38
CA SER A 49 7.69 -13.85 -15.45
C SER A 49 7.83 -12.42 -14.95
N LYS A 50 7.05 -12.01 -13.94
CA LYS A 50 7.01 -10.64 -13.40
C LYS A 50 6.72 -10.68 -11.90
N PHE A 51 7.34 -9.79 -11.14
CA PHE A 51 7.19 -9.71 -9.69
C PHE A 51 6.84 -8.28 -9.26
N THR A 52 5.76 -8.13 -8.48
CA THR A 52 5.33 -6.82 -7.94
C THR A 52 5.70 -6.72 -6.46
N TYR A 53 6.40 -5.66 -6.10
CA TYR A 53 6.83 -5.41 -4.72
C TYR A 53 6.51 -3.97 -4.29
N ASP A 54 6.48 -3.73 -2.98
CA ASP A 54 6.05 -2.48 -2.36
C ASP A 54 7.10 -1.35 -2.39
N GLY A 55 8.34 -1.69 -2.72
CA GLY A 55 9.46 -0.75 -2.80
C GLY A 55 10.77 -1.29 -2.25
N ASP A 56 10.77 -2.40 -1.50
CA ASP A 56 12.01 -3.06 -1.11
C ASP A 56 12.65 -3.80 -2.30
N SER A 57 13.73 -3.24 -2.82
CA SER A 57 14.50 -3.83 -3.93
C SER A 57 15.12 -5.19 -3.58
N ARG A 58 15.34 -5.50 -2.29
CA ARG A 58 15.94 -6.76 -1.87
C ARG A 58 15.01 -7.94 -2.13
N ALA A 59 13.70 -7.78 -1.93
CA ALA A 59 12.71 -8.79 -2.26
C ALA A 59 12.79 -9.20 -3.74
N PHE A 60 12.85 -8.21 -4.64
CA PHE A 60 13.02 -8.47 -6.08
C PHE A 60 14.35 -9.15 -6.41
N GLN A 61 15.45 -8.71 -5.79
CA GLN A 61 16.77 -9.36 -5.98
C GLN A 61 16.73 -10.83 -5.56
N GLY A 62 16.06 -11.16 -4.46
CA GLY A 62 15.85 -12.54 -4.02
C GLY A 62 15.17 -13.41 -5.08
N VAL A 63 14.05 -12.94 -5.63
CA VAL A 63 13.34 -13.66 -6.71
C VAL A 63 14.17 -13.75 -7.99
N ARG A 64 14.90 -12.69 -8.34
CA ARG A 64 15.78 -12.69 -9.52
C ARG A 64 16.93 -13.68 -9.39
N ASN A 65 17.48 -13.83 -8.18
CA ASN A 65 18.57 -14.76 -7.91
C ASN A 65 18.14 -16.23 -7.98
N SER A 66 16.85 -16.54 -7.81
CA SER A 66 16.30 -17.90 -7.93
C SER A 66 15.80 -18.20 -9.35
N HIS A 67 15.03 -17.29 -9.95
CA HIS A 67 14.35 -17.50 -11.24
C HIS A 67 15.09 -16.92 -12.45
N GLY A 68 16.28 -16.36 -12.22
CA GLY A 68 17.13 -15.78 -13.25
C GLY A 68 16.79 -14.34 -13.63
N HIS A 69 17.59 -13.78 -14.54
CA HIS A 69 17.55 -12.35 -14.86
C HIS A 69 16.33 -11.88 -15.65
N ASN A 70 15.53 -12.80 -16.17
CA ASN A 70 14.37 -12.50 -17.04
C ASN A 70 13.11 -12.10 -16.26
N VAL A 71 13.13 -12.16 -14.92
CA VAL A 71 11.99 -11.74 -14.10
C VAL A 71 11.80 -10.22 -14.22
N GLY A 72 10.68 -9.81 -14.80
CA GLY A 72 10.32 -8.41 -14.93
C GLY A 72 10.00 -7.77 -13.57
N HIS A 73 10.61 -6.62 -13.28
CA HIS A 73 10.27 -5.84 -12.09
C HIS A 73 8.93 -5.10 -12.28
N LEU A 74 8.11 -5.06 -11.23
CA LEU A 74 6.93 -4.21 -11.15
C LEU A 74 6.85 -3.57 -9.78
N ARG A 75 6.34 -2.34 -9.72
CA ARG A 75 6.13 -1.61 -8.46
C ARG A 75 4.65 -1.59 -8.12
N ASP A 76 4.34 -1.73 -6.84
CA ASP A 76 2.99 -1.48 -6.35
C ASP A 76 2.63 0.00 -6.52
N LEU A 77 1.60 0.24 -7.32
CA LEU A 77 1.06 1.56 -7.58
C LEU A 77 0.61 2.30 -6.31
N ARG A 78 0.04 1.60 -5.32
CA ARG A 78 -0.41 2.18 -4.06
C ARG A 78 0.77 2.73 -3.26
N HIS A 79 1.84 1.95 -3.16
CA HIS A 79 3.06 2.34 -2.47
C HIS A 79 3.76 3.48 -3.20
N LEU A 80 3.83 3.42 -4.53
CA LEU A 80 4.34 4.51 -5.35
C LEU A 80 3.56 5.82 -5.13
N GLY A 81 2.23 5.75 -5.07
CA GLY A 81 1.39 6.92 -4.73
C GLY A 81 1.61 7.43 -3.30
N ASN A 82 1.90 6.55 -2.33
CA ASN A 82 2.29 6.97 -0.99
C ASN A 82 3.66 7.68 -0.98
N SER A 83 4.62 7.18 -1.76
CA SER A 83 5.92 7.83 -1.96
C SER A 83 5.76 9.21 -2.58
N LEU A 84 4.92 9.37 -3.62
CA LEU A 84 4.58 10.69 -4.16
C LEU A 84 4.06 11.65 -3.08
N LYS A 85 3.12 11.20 -2.25
CA LYS A 85 2.57 12.02 -1.16
C LYS A 85 3.68 12.46 -0.18
N ARG A 86 4.58 11.54 0.19
CA ARG A 86 5.73 11.85 1.06
C ARG A 86 6.63 12.90 0.43
N GLU A 87 6.94 12.77 -0.86
CA GLU A 87 7.77 13.74 -1.57
C GLU A 87 7.11 15.11 -1.68
N LEU A 88 5.81 15.18 -1.97
CA LEU A 88 5.08 16.47 -1.98
C LEU A 88 5.07 17.15 -0.61
N ASN A 89 5.04 16.38 0.48
CA ASN A 89 5.14 16.90 1.84
C ASN A 89 6.54 17.40 2.20
N LYS A 90 7.59 17.00 1.47
CA LYS A 90 8.99 17.42 1.68
C LYS A 90 9.45 18.47 0.66
N ALA A 91 8.84 18.48 -0.52
CA ALA A 91 9.22 19.30 -1.67
C ALA A 91 9.35 20.80 -1.35
N PRO A 92 10.45 21.47 -1.73
CA PRO A 92 10.76 22.85 -1.33
C PRO A 92 9.92 23.89 -2.08
N PHE A 93 8.60 23.88 -1.85
CA PHE A 93 7.68 24.86 -2.40
C PHE A 93 7.91 26.24 -1.77
N SER A 94 7.62 27.28 -2.54
CA SER A 94 7.70 28.67 -2.11
C SER A 94 6.82 28.91 -0.89
N LYS A 95 7.26 29.81 0.01
CA LYS A 95 6.51 30.17 1.22
C LYS A 95 5.11 30.71 0.90
N GLY A 96 4.92 31.27 -0.30
CA GLY A 96 3.66 31.83 -0.79
C GLY A 96 2.70 30.82 -1.41
N MET A 97 3.14 29.60 -1.73
CA MET A 97 2.32 28.62 -2.44
C MET A 97 1.08 28.20 -1.66
N LEU A 98 1.25 27.98 -0.36
CA LEU A 98 0.23 27.48 0.55
C LEU A 98 0.07 28.46 1.73
N LYS A 99 -0.51 29.64 1.46
CA LYS A 99 -0.86 30.63 2.50
C LYS A 99 -2.19 30.25 3.17
N GLY A 100 -2.30 30.35 4.50
CA GLY A 100 -3.55 30.08 5.24
C GLY A 100 -3.31 29.33 6.55
N HIS A 101 -4.29 28.51 6.97
CA HIS A 101 -4.26 27.61 8.14
C HIS A 101 -2.93 26.85 8.34
N SER A 102 -2.78 26.12 9.47
CA SER A 102 -1.59 25.31 9.78
C SER A 102 -0.92 24.72 8.54
N LYS A 103 0.28 25.24 8.22
CA LYS A 103 1.02 24.97 6.98
C LYS A 103 1.18 23.46 6.75
N THR A 104 1.39 22.71 7.84
CA THR A 104 1.54 21.25 7.81
C THR A 104 0.26 20.52 7.39
N ASN A 105 -0.91 20.95 7.88
CA ASN A 105 -2.19 20.32 7.53
C ASN A 105 -2.58 20.61 6.08
N ILE A 106 -2.46 21.87 5.63
CA ILE A 106 -2.74 22.25 4.24
C ILE A 106 -1.82 21.51 3.27
N ARG A 107 -0.52 21.44 3.56
CA ARG A 107 0.43 20.73 2.70
C ARG A 107 0.12 19.25 2.58
N ASN A 108 -0.26 18.61 3.69
CA ASN A 108 -0.68 17.21 3.67
C ASN A 108 -1.98 16.99 2.86
N ARG A 109 -2.93 17.92 2.91
CA ARG A 109 -4.15 17.89 2.07
C ARG A 109 -3.84 18.13 0.59
N PHE A 110 -2.92 19.03 0.29
CA PHE A 110 -2.44 19.26 -1.08
C PHE A 110 -1.78 17.99 -1.64
N ALA A 111 -0.84 17.41 -0.89
CA ALA A 111 -0.19 16.16 -1.26
C ALA A 111 -1.19 15.01 -1.46
N LEU A 112 -2.23 14.93 -0.62
CA LEU A 112 -3.30 13.94 -0.75
C LEU A 112 -4.14 14.17 -2.01
N SER A 113 -4.46 15.42 -2.33
CA SER A 113 -5.22 15.81 -3.53
C SER A 113 -4.47 15.47 -4.81
N VAL A 114 -3.20 15.86 -4.88
CA VAL A 114 -2.32 15.56 -6.01
C VAL A 114 -2.17 14.05 -6.19
N LYS A 115 -1.86 13.30 -5.10
CA LYS A 115 -1.79 11.84 -5.14
C LYS A 115 -3.09 11.23 -5.68
N ALA A 116 -4.23 11.58 -5.08
CA ALA A 116 -5.51 10.99 -5.44
C ALA A 116 -5.87 11.30 -6.90
N ARG A 117 -5.52 12.51 -7.37
CA ARG A 117 -5.71 12.91 -8.76
C ARG A 117 -4.85 12.08 -9.70
N CYS A 118 -3.53 11.97 -9.47
CA CYS A 118 -2.63 11.18 -10.32
C CYS A 118 -3.07 9.71 -10.44
N MET A 119 -3.43 9.11 -9.31
CA MET A 119 -3.86 7.72 -9.27
C MET A 119 -5.17 7.49 -10.03
N ALA A 120 -6.09 8.47 -9.97
CA ALA A 120 -7.35 8.40 -10.69
C ALA A 120 -7.15 8.59 -12.20
N GLU A 121 -6.32 9.56 -12.61
CA GLU A 121 -5.94 9.79 -14.01
C GLU A 121 -5.29 8.56 -14.63
N LEU A 122 -4.30 7.99 -13.96
CA LEU A 122 -3.60 6.80 -14.46
C LEU A 122 -4.56 5.62 -14.63
N LYS A 123 -5.42 5.36 -13.65
CA LYS A 123 -6.41 4.25 -13.74
C LYS A 123 -7.41 4.48 -14.85
N ALA A 124 -7.93 5.71 -15.00
CA ALA A 124 -8.89 6.04 -16.04
C ALA A 124 -8.27 5.92 -17.44
N ALA A 125 -7.04 6.43 -17.62
CA ALA A 125 -6.32 6.29 -18.88
C ALA A 125 -5.95 4.84 -19.19
N HIS A 126 -5.49 4.08 -18.20
CA HIS A 126 -5.17 2.65 -18.37
C HIS A 126 -6.40 1.87 -18.81
N ASN A 127 -7.57 2.13 -18.22
CA ASN A 127 -8.83 1.55 -18.66
C ASN A 127 -9.19 1.96 -20.10
N LYS A 128 -9.02 3.26 -20.46
CA LYS A 128 -9.36 3.77 -21.80
C LYS A 128 -8.49 3.17 -22.90
N TYR A 129 -7.19 3.04 -22.67
CA TYR A 129 -6.22 2.52 -23.64
C TYR A 129 -5.87 1.05 -23.41
N GLN A 130 -6.66 0.34 -22.60
CA GLN A 130 -6.49 -1.09 -22.29
C GLN A 130 -5.05 -1.45 -21.86
N GLY A 131 -4.37 -0.53 -21.18
CA GLY A 131 -3.00 -0.72 -20.71
C GLY A 131 -1.90 -0.57 -21.76
N ASP A 132 -2.16 -0.02 -22.95
CA ASP A 132 -1.10 0.28 -23.92
C ASP A 132 -0.11 1.33 -23.38
N ILE A 133 1.07 0.85 -22.99
CA ILE A 133 2.12 1.67 -22.38
C ILE A 133 2.72 2.68 -23.34
N LYS A 134 2.80 2.39 -24.63
CA LYS A 134 3.35 3.34 -25.61
C LYS A 134 2.44 4.56 -25.73
N VAL A 135 1.12 4.33 -25.78
CA VAL A 135 0.13 5.40 -25.80
C VAL A 135 0.09 6.14 -24.47
N LEU A 136 0.07 5.41 -23.34
CA LEU A 136 0.06 6.01 -21.99
C LEU A 136 1.25 6.95 -21.78
N LYS A 137 2.47 6.57 -22.20
CA LYS A 137 3.65 7.43 -22.10
C LYS A 137 3.51 8.76 -22.85
N LYS A 138 2.84 8.76 -24.00
CA LYS A 138 2.61 9.97 -24.79
C LYS A 138 1.57 10.87 -24.12
N VAL A 139 0.40 10.34 -23.80
CA VAL A 139 -0.72 11.13 -23.26
C VAL A 139 -0.48 11.63 -21.83
N MET A 140 0.30 10.92 -21.02
CA MET A 140 0.56 11.31 -19.63
C MET A 140 1.36 12.60 -19.50
N VAL A 141 2.11 13.00 -20.54
CA VAL A 141 2.82 14.28 -20.57
C VAL A 141 1.84 15.45 -20.51
N ASP A 142 0.75 15.37 -21.27
CA ASP A 142 -0.31 16.38 -21.26
C ASP A 142 -1.13 16.35 -19.98
N VAL A 143 -1.38 15.16 -19.43
CA VAL A 143 -2.05 14.99 -18.13
C VAL A 143 -1.27 15.69 -17.02
N ILE A 144 0.04 15.48 -16.94
CA ILE A 144 0.90 16.14 -15.93
C ILE A 144 0.75 17.66 -16.01
N SER A 145 0.89 18.22 -17.21
CA SER A 145 0.78 19.67 -17.43
C SER A 145 -0.61 20.19 -17.07
N THR A 146 -1.64 19.42 -17.37
CA THR A 146 -3.04 19.73 -17.05
C THR A 146 -3.31 19.69 -15.55
N ILE A 147 -2.73 18.74 -14.81
CA ILE A 147 -2.84 18.66 -13.35
C ILE A 147 -2.25 19.92 -12.70
N ILE A 148 -1.06 20.34 -13.13
CA ILE A 148 -0.39 21.54 -12.60
C ILE A 148 -1.27 22.78 -12.78
N LEU A 149 -1.77 22.99 -14.00
CA LEU A 149 -2.63 24.14 -14.31
C LEU A 149 -3.95 24.10 -13.56
N CYS A 150 -4.55 22.91 -13.42
CA CYS A 150 -5.76 22.70 -12.62
C CYS A 150 -5.56 23.12 -11.16
N PHE A 151 -4.41 22.74 -10.56
CA PHE A 151 -4.08 23.14 -9.19
C PHE A 151 -3.74 24.63 -9.07
N ASN A 152 -3.26 25.27 -10.12
CA ASN A 152 -2.99 26.72 -10.14
C ASN A 152 -4.25 27.58 -10.35
N GLY A 153 -5.44 26.97 -10.39
CA GLY A 153 -6.72 27.65 -10.56
C GLY A 153 -7.24 27.67 -12.00
N TYR A 154 -6.46 27.22 -12.99
CA TYR A 154 -6.87 27.16 -14.40
C TYR A 154 -7.51 25.81 -14.76
N CYS A 155 -8.46 25.37 -13.93
CA CYS A 155 -9.35 24.29 -14.34
C CYS A 155 -10.27 24.81 -15.45
N GLY A 156 -10.61 23.99 -16.45
CA GLY A 156 -11.34 24.49 -17.62
C GLY A 156 -11.14 23.61 -18.85
N THR A 157 -11.02 24.25 -20.01
CA THR A 157 -10.87 23.63 -21.33
C THR A 157 -9.73 22.60 -21.40
N ARG A 158 -8.57 22.91 -20.80
CA ARG A 158 -7.42 21.99 -20.77
C ARG A 158 -7.73 20.71 -19.98
N CYS A 159 -8.44 20.83 -18.87
CA CYS A 159 -8.92 19.67 -18.10
C CYS A 159 -9.93 18.85 -18.90
N ALA A 160 -10.87 19.51 -19.58
CA ALA A 160 -11.86 18.84 -20.42
C ALA A 160 -11.22 18.06 -21.58
N LYS A 161 -10.12 18.58 -22.15
CA LYS A 161 -9.43 17.96 -23.28
C LYS A 161 -8.50 16.81 -22.88
N TYR A 162 -7.67 17.00 -21.85
CA TYR A 162 -6.55 16.09 -21.57
C TYR A 162 -6.69 15.30 -20.27
N SER A 163 -7.61 15.66 -19.39
CA SER A 163 -7.80 14.95 -18.13
C SER A 163 -8.90 13.91 -18.26
N TYR A 164 -8.66 12.72 -17.71
CA TYR A 164 -9.58 11.59 -17.77
C TYR A 164 -10.56 11.56 -16.59
N VAL A 165 -10.38 12.42 -15.58
CA VAL A 165 -11.23 12.41 -14.37
C VAL A 165 -11.83 13.76 -13.98
N CYS A 166 -11.44 14.85 -14.64
CA CYS A 166 -12.05 16.17 -14.43
C CYS A 166 -12.66 16.69 -15.72
N ALA A 167 -13.93 17.07 -15.64
CA ALA A 167 -14.70 17.59 -16.76
C ALA A 167 -14.42 19.07 -17.08
N GLY A 168 -13.52 19.74 -16.36
CA GLY A 168 -13.20 21.16 -16.61
C GLY A 168 -14.25 22.16 -16.09
N THR A 169 -15.13 21.76 -15.18
CA THR A 169 -16.20 22.61 -14.62
C THR A 169 -15.74 23.56 -13.51
N ASN A 170 -14.49 24.02 -13.55
CA ASN A 170 -13.83 24.80 -12.49
C ASN A 170 -13.80 24.13 -11.09
N ARG A 171 -14.17 22.85 -11.00
CA ARG A 171 -14.08 22.03 -9.79
C ARG A 171 -12.96 21.00 -9.93
N GLN A 172 -11.96 21.08 -9.07
CA GLN A 172 -10.87 20.11 -9.03
C GLN A 172 -11.41 18.73 -8.62
N ALA A 173 -11.25 17.73 -9.49
CA ALA A 173 -11.60 16.35 -9.17
C ALA A 173 -10.65 15.78 -8.10
N LYS A 174 -11.20 15.01 -7.14
CA LYS A 174 -10.45 14.38 -6.03
C LYS A 174 -9.70 15.39 -5.14
N ASN A 175 -10.30 16.57 -4.94
CA ASN A 175 -9.72 17.62 -4.11
C ASN A 175 -10.01 17.41 -2.62
N PHE A 176 -8.97 17.47 -1.80
CA PHE A 176 -9.02 17.48 -0.33
C PHE A 176 -8.64 18.83 0.25
N MET A 177 -8.36 19.84 -0.59
CA MET A 177 -8.13 21.21 -0.17
C MET A 177 -9.39 21.82 0.44
N PRO A 178 -9.25 22.79 1.36
CA PRO A 178 -10.40 23.55 1.86
C PRO A 178 -11.18 24.22 0.73
N ASN A 179 -12.47 24.45 0.96
CA ASN A 179 -13.31 25.21 0.02
C ASN A 179 -12.72 26.62 -0.18
N ASN A 180 -12.76 27.12 -1.42
CA ASN A 180 -12.25 28.44 -1.81
C ASN A 180 -10.74 28.65 -1.53
N PHE A 181 -9.98 27.57 -1.33
CA PHE A 181 -8.53 27.67 -1.17
C PHE A 181 -7.83 27.72 -2.53
N ASN A 182 -7.13 28.81 -2.80
CA ASN A 182 -6.36 28.99 -4.02
C ASN A 182 -4.88 28.74 -3.77
N VAL A 183 -4.33 27.72 -4.44
CA VAL A 183 -2.88 27.47 -4.45
C VAL A 183 -2.26 28.48 -5.41
N ARG A 184 -1.26 29.24 -4.94
CA ARG A 184 -0.57 30.26 -5.77
C ARG A 184 0.83 29.77 -6.13
N MET A 185 0.95 29.03 -7.24
CA MET A 185 2.25 28.49 -7.65
C MET A 185 3.03 29.51 -8.48
N VAL A 186 4.29 29.77 -8.09
CA VAL A 186 5.27 30.40 -8.99
C VAL A 186 5.85 29.36 -9.94
N ASP A 187 6.55 29.78 -10.98
CA ASP A 187 7.10 28.86 -11.99
C ASP A 187 8.04 27.81 -11.40
N SER A 188 8.81 28.17 -10.36
CA SER A 188 9.65 27.21 -9.64
C SER A 188 8.82 26.13 -8.93
N ASP A 189 7.68 26.50 -8.33
CA ASP A 189 6.76 25.54 -7.70
C ASP A 189 6.15 24.58 -8.72
N GLN A 190 5.80 25.09 -9.91
CA GLN A 190 5.27 24.29 -11.00
C GLN A 190 6.30 23.25 -11.47
N GLN A 191 7.58 23.64 -11.57
CA GLN A 191 8.66 22.71 -11.92
C GLN A 191 8.89 21.64 -10.85
N VAL A 192 8.86 22.02 -9.57
CA VAL A 192 8.95 21.08 -8.44
C VAL A 192 7.79 20.09 -8.49
N LEU A 193 6.56 20.59 -8.65
CA LEU A 193 5.37 19.74 -8.77
C LEU A 193 5.48 18.80 -9.97
N LYS A 194 5.93 19.29 -11.14
CA LYS A 194 6.17 18.46 -12.34
C LYS A 194 7.14 17.32 -12.07
N LYS A 195 8.24 17.58 -11.35
CA LYS A 195 9.21 16.54 -10.96
C LYS A 195 8.55 15.49 -10.06
N CYS A 196 7.77 15.91 -9.05
CA CYS A 196 7.03 14.98 -8.21
C CYS A 196 6.03 14.15 -9.02
N LEU A 197 5.22 14.76 -9.89
CA LEU A 197 4.23 14.06 -10.70
C LEU A 197 4.84 12.97 -11.60
N LYS A 198 6.04 13.21 -12.14
CA LYS A 198 6.79 12.23 -12.94
C LYS A 198 7.17 10.96 -12.16
N MET A 199 7.17 10.98 -10.82
CA MET A 199 7.40 9.77 -10.02
C MET A 199 6.31 8.70 -10.21
N VAL A 200 5.11 9.11 -10.62
CA VAL A 200 3.97 8.19 -10.85
C VAL A 200 3.58 8.17 -12.32
N LEU A 201 3.53 9.33 -12.97
CA LEU A 201 3.03 9.48 -14.34
C LEU A 201 4.16 9.56 -15.38
N GLY A 202 5.42 9.49 -14.95
CA GLY A 202 6.58 9.54 -15.85
C GLY A 202 6.83 8.20 -16.54
N PRO A 203 7.56 8.18 -17.68
CA PRO A 203 7.73 6.97 -18.49
C PRO A 203 8.27 5.76 -17.73
N ALA A 204 9.30 5.95 -16.89
CA ALA A 204 9.87 4.86 -16.08
C ALA A 204 8.88 4.31 -15.04
N ALA A 205 8.07 5.18 -14.43
CA ALA A 205 7.03 4.78 -13.49
C ALA A 205 5.91 4.00 -14.19
N LEU A 206 5.52 4.42 -15.40
CA LEU A 206 4.54 3.72 -16.22
C LEU A 206 5.02 2.32 -16.61
N ASP A 207 6.31 2.16 -16.97
CA ASP A 207 6.87 0.82 -17.24
C ASP A 207 6.83 -0.07 -16.00
N ALA A 208 7.19 0.47 -14.85
CA ALA A 208 7.19 -0.25 -13.58
C ALA A 208 5.77 -0.57 -13.06
N THR A 209 4.76 0.18 -13.47
CA THR A 209 3.36 0.01 -13.00
C THR A 209 2.41 -0.46 -14.10
N LYS A 210 2.94 -0.97 -15.22
CA LYS A 210 2.17 -1.29 -16.43
C LYS A 210 0.99 -2.24 -16.25
N LEU A 211 1.05 -3.12 -15.25
CA LEU A 211 -0.01 -4.07 -14.94
C LEU A 211 -0.98 -3.60 -13.85
N LEU A 212 -0.76 -2.42 -13.27
CA LEU A 212 -1.53 -1.87 -12.12
C LEU A 212 -1.73 -2.87 -10.97
N THR A 213 -0.78 -3.77 -10.77
CA THR A 213 -0.78 -4.75 -9.69
C THR A 213 -0.51 -4.09 -8.33
N THR A 214 -0.98 -4.74 -7.26
CA THR A 214 -0.84 -4.23 -5.88
C THR A 214 -0.49 -5.35 -4.92
N THR A 215 0.29 -5.07 -3.87
CA THR A 215 0.65 -6.05 -2.82
C THR A 215 -0.44 -6.20 -1.75
N GLN A 216 -1.54 -5.45 -1.86
CA GLN A 216 -2.55 -5.34 -0.81
C GLN A 216 -3.20 -6.67 -0.39
N LYS A 217 -3.43 -7.58 -1.35
CA LYS A 217 -3.96 -8.93 -1.04
C LYS A 217 -2.94 -9.75 -0.25
N CYS A 218 -1.67 -9.72 -0.66
CA CYS A 218 -0.58 -10.41 0.02
C CYS A 218 -0.39 -9.86 1.44
N GLU A 219 -0.39 -8.53 1.63
CA GLU A 219 -0.33 -7.93 2.96
C GLU A 219 -1.52 -8.29 3.85
N ALA A 220 -2.73 -8.37 3.27
CA ALA A 220 -3.91 -8.78 4.02
C ALA A 220 -3.78 -10.23 4.50
N ALA A 221 -3.31 -11.13 3.64
CA ALA A 221 -3.03 -12.52 4.02
C ALA A 221 -1.93 -12.60 5.10
N ASN A 222 -0.81 -11.89 4.93
CA ASN A 222 0.29 -11.87 5.89
C ASN A 222 -0.15 -11.37 7.27
N ARG A 223 -0.97 -10.31 7.33
CA ARG A 223 -1.54 -9.80 8.59
C ARG A 223 -2.40 -10.86 9.30
N LEU A 224 -3.13 -11.68 8.54
CA LEU A 224 -3.97 -12.74 9.10
C LEU A 224 -3.13 -13.92 9.60
N PHE A 225 -2.08 -14.32 8.87
CA PHE A 225 -1.14 -15.33 9.35
C PHE A 225 -0.45 -14.89 10.64
N GLN A 226 -0.05 -13.62 10.72
CA GLN A 226 0.50 -13.04 11.94
C GLN A 226 -0.50 -12.99 13.10
N ALA A 227 -1.81 -12.89 12.83
CA ALA A 227 -2.83 -12.82 13.87
C ALA A 227 -3.07 -14.18 14.55
N VAL A 228 -2.89 -15.29 13.82
CA VAL A 228 -3.11 -16.66 14.35
C VAL A 228 -1.86 -17.29 14.96
N ASN A 229 -0.68 -16.79 14.58
CA ASN A 229 0.60 -17.28 15.08
C ASN A 229 1.02 -16.56 16.36
N SER A 230 1.64 -17.32 17.29
CA SER A 230 2.17 -16.72 18.52
C SER A 230 3.31 -15.77 18.17
N LYS A 231 3.31 -14.58 18.76
CA LYS A 231 4.41 -13.61 18.63
C LYS A 231 5.58 -13.93 19.56
N SER A 232 5.35 -14.75 20.58
CA SER A 232 6.33 -15.09 21.61
C SER A 232 6.96 -16.47 21.44
N VAL A 233 6.47 -17.27 20.48
CA VAL A 233 6.94 -18.65 20.26
C VAL A 233 7.17 -18.88 18.78
N THR A 234 8.42 -19.13 18.41
CA THR A 234 8.80 -19.58 17.08
C THR A 234 8.27 -21.00 16.85
N PHE A 235 7.49 -21.22 15.78
CA PHE A 235 6.99 -22.53 15.36
C PHE A 235 6.28 -23.36 16.45
N SER A 236 5.12 -22.88 16.93
CA SER A 236 4.24 -23.72 17.75
C SER A 236 3.87 -25.02 17.00
N ARG A 237 3.74 -26.14 17.73
CA ARG A 237 3.35 -27.47 17.15
C ARG A 237 2.09 -27.39 16.26
N ASN A 238 1.22 -26.41 16.50
CA ASN A 238 -0.02 -26.18 15.77
C ASN A 238 0.07 -25.04 14.72
N CYS A 239 1.24 -24.47 14.46
CA CYS A 239 1.43 -23.36 13.51
C CYS A 239 0.88 -23.69 12.12
N VAL A 240 1.27 -24.86 11.58
CA VAL A 240 0.80 -25.36 10.28
C VAL A 240 -0.74 -25.43 10.25
N GLY A 241 -1.35 -26.13 11.21
CA GLY A 241 -2.81 -26.24 11.30
C GLY A 241 -3.53 -24.90 11.45
N ARG A 242 -2.95 -23.94 12.18
CA ARG A 242 -3.49 -22.58 12.31
C ARG A 242 -3.43 -21.80 11.01
N ILE A 243 -2.31 -21.86 10.28
CA ILE A 243 -2.16 -21.22 8.97
C ILE A 243 -3.15 -21.82 7.98
N HIS A 244 -3.20 -23.14 7.83
CA HIS A 244 -4.14 -23.81 6.92
C HIS A 244 -5.60 -23.51 7.30
N GLY A 245 -5.91 -23.53 8.61
CA GLY A 245 -7.23 -23.16 9.10
C GLY A 245 -7.62 -21.72 8.73
N GLN A 246 -6.66 -20.79 8.75
CA GLN A 246 -6.87 -19.40 8.37
C GLN A 246 -6.97 -19.20 6.85
N VAL A 247 -6.19 -19.93 6.05
CA VAL A 247 -6.31 -19.96 4.58
C VAL A 247 -7.69 -20.48 4.18
N HIS A 248 -8.15 -21.57 4.79
CA HIS A 248 -9.48 -22.11 4.54
C HIS A 248 -10.59 -21.09 4.85
N LYS A 249 -10.46 -20.35 5.97
CA LYS A 249 -11.40 -19.27 6.33
C LYS A 249 -11.29 -18.03 5.42
N LEU A 250 -10.18 -17.84 4.72
CA LEU A 250 -10.03 -16.74 3.75
C LEU A 250 -10.72 -17.05 2.43
N ASN A 251 -10.70 -18.32 2.03
CA ASN A 251 -11.28 -18.78 0.79
C ASN A 251 -12.78 -19.09 0.93
N ASN A 252 -13.25 -19.35 2.15
CA ASN A 252 -14.64 -19.65 2.49
C ASN A 252 -15.22 -18.60 3.45
N SER A 253 -16.53 -18.65 3.74
CA SER A 253 -17.08 -17.85 4.84
C SER A 253 -16.64 -18.39 6.21
N TYR A 254 -16.92 -17.67 7.29
CA TYR A 254 -16.59 -18.16 8.62
C TYR A 254 -17.44 -19.38 8.98
N ALA A 255 -18.75 -19.33 8.74
CA ALA A 255 -19.64 -20.45 9.02
C ALA A 255 -19.27 -21.68 8.18
N ASP A 256 -19.12 -21.52 6.86
CA ASP A 256 -18.78 -22.61 5.94
C ASP A 256 -17.46 -23.27 6.34
N SER A 257 -16.47 -22.45 6.72
CA SER A 257 -15.19 -22.98 7.19
C SER A 257 -15.30 -23.76 8.49
N VAL A 258 -16.18 -23.38 9.41
CA VAL A 258 -16.35 -24.09 10.69
C VAL A 258 -17.11 -25.40 10.45
N ILE A 259 -18.21 -25.33 9.70
CA ILE A 259 -19.06 -26.49 9.37
C ILE A 259 -18.24 -27.57 8.66
N ALA A 260 -17.50 -27.20 7.60
CA ALA A 260 -16.66 -28.15 6.86
C ALA A 260 -15.61 -28.81 7.77
N LYS A 261 -14.92 -28.05 8.63
CA LYS A 261 -13.94 -28.60 9.58
C LYS A 261 -14.58 -29.55 10.59
N THR A 262 -15.78 -29.24 11.09
CA THR A 262 -16.48 -30.10 12.03
C THR A 262 -16.98 -31.39 11.38
N MET A 263 -17.39 -31.33 10.10
CA MET A 263 -17.76 -32.52 9.33
C MET A 263 -16.58 -33.46 9.14
N GLU A 264 -15.42 -32.94 8.74
CA GLU A 264 -14.20 -33.74 8.57
C GLU A 264 -13.67 -34.34 9.88
N LEU A 265 -13.95 -33.70 11.02
CA LEU A 265 -13.62 -34.24 12.34
C LEU A 265 -14.67 -35.22 12.88
N HIS A 266 -15.66 -35.58 12.07
CA HIS A 266 -16.84 -36.37 12.47
C HIS A 266 -17.60 -35.78 13.67
N ALA A 267 -17.43 -34.48 13.93
CA ALA A 267 -18.09 -33.72 14.99
C ALA A 267 -19.28 -32.94 14.41
N ASN A 268 -20.16 -33.64 13.70
CA ASN A 268 -21.24 -33.04 12.93
C ASN A 268 -22.14 -32.15 13.79
N LEU A 269 -22.28 -30.89 13.38
CA LEU A 269 -23.21 -29.95 14.00
C LEU A 269 -24.64 -30.25 13.52
N THR A 270 -25.59 -30.40 14.43
CA THR A 270 -27.00 -30.61 14.09
C THR A 270 -27.57 -29.38 13.38
N GLN A 271 -28.22 -29.55 12.21
CA GLN A 271 -28.73 -28.47 11.33
C GLN A 271 -29.58 -27.40 12.06
N SER A 272 -30.31 -27.78 13.11
CA SER A 272 -31.18 -26.88 13.88
C SER A 272 -30.56 -26.36 15.18
N SER A 273 -29.29 -26.70 15.46
CA SER A 273 -28.60 -26.31 16.69
C SER A 273 -28.46 -24.80 16.82
N LYS A 274 -28.40 -24.32 18.07
CA LYS A 274 -28.11 -22.90 18.37
C LYS A 274 -26.77 -22.46 17.76
N VAL A 275 -25.81 -23.37 17.65
CA VAL A 275 -24.48 -23.12 17.08
C VAL A 275 -24.56 -22.79 15.59
N ILE A 276 -25.26 -23.59 14.79
CA ILE A 276 -25.42 -23.31 13.35
C ILE A 276 -26.18 -22.00 13.12
N LYS A 277 -27.23 -21.74 13.90
CA LYS A 277 -27.96 -20.47 13.83
C LYS A 277 -27.06 -19.27 14.13
N GLN A 278 -26.18 -19.39 15.13
CA GLN A 278 -25.20 -18.36 15.46
C GLN A 278 -24.18 -18.15 14.35
N LEU A 279 -23.64 -19.24 13.78
CA LEU A 279 -22.68 -19.16 12.66
C LEU A 279 -23.29 -18.46 11.44
N ALA A 280 -24.52 -18.85 11.06
CA ALA A 280 -25.26 -18.22 9.96
C ALA A 280 -25.55 -16.73 10.24
N TYR A 281 -25.88 -16.40 11.49
CA TYR A 281 -26.07 -15.01 11.92
C TYR A 281 -24.79 -14.18 11.81
N GLU A 282 -23.64 -14.72 12.21
CA GLU A 282 -22.34 -14.03 12.11
C GLU A 282 -21.93 -13.75 10.66
N ASP A 283 -22.12 -14.72 9.76
CA ASP A 283 -21.89 -14.54 8.32
C ASP A 283 -22.85 -13.50 7.72
N CYS A 284 -24.14 -13.58 8.05
CA CYS A 284 -25.13 -12.57 7.66
C CYS A 284 -24.71 -11.18 8.14
N ASN A 285 -24.25 -11.05 9.38
CA ASN A 285 -23.76 -9.81 9.94
C ASN A 285 -22.47 -9.33 9.27
N GLU A 286 -21.55 -10.22 8.92
CA GLU A 286 -20.35 -9.87 8.16
C GLU A 286 -20.72 -9.36 6.77
N LEU A 287 -21.61 -10.04 6.04
CA LEU A 287 -22.12 -9.61 4.75
C LEU A 287 -22.85 -8.26 4.86
N LYS A 288 -23.69 -8.08 5.89
CA LYS A 288 -24.36 -6.82 6.19
C LYS A 288 -23.34 -5.71 6.47
N ARG A 289 -22.32 -5.96 7.27
CA ARG A 289 -21.22 -5.01 7.53
C ARG A 289 -20.45 -4.67 6.25
N LYS A 290 -20.13 -5.65 5.40
CA LYS A 290 -19.48 -5.42 4.10
C LYS A 290 -20.35 -4.56 3.19
N ARG A 291 -21.64 -4.90 3.03
CA ARG A 291 -22.63 -4.12 2.25
C ARG A 291 -22.80 -2.71 2.79
N LEU A 292 -23.05 -2.56 4.10
CA LEU A 292 -23.16 -1.25 4.76
C LEU A 292 -21.89 -0.43 4.58
N SER A 293 -20.70 -1.03 4.72
CA SER A 293 -19.42 -0.37 4.50
C SER A 293 -19.22 0.10 3.05
N ALA A 294 -19.92 -0.50 2.08
CA ALA A 294 -19.91 -0.05 0.70
C ALA A 294 -20.84 1.15 0.47
N THR A 295 -21.86 1.36 1.30
CA THR A 295 -22.82 2.46 1.15
C THR A 295 -22.19 3.84 1.33
N ILE A 296 -22.73 4.82 0.60
CA ILE A 296 -22.32 6.23 0.65
C ILE A 296 -22.51 6.80 2.08
N LYS A 297 -23.63 6.47 2.74
CA LYS A 297 -23.93 6.91 4.11
C LYS A 297 -22.90 6.44 5.13
N ALA A 298 -22.47 5.17 5.08
CA ALA A 298 -21.45 4.66 5.98
C ALA A 298 -20.04 5.20 5.67
N ARG A 299 -19.75 5.53 4.40
CA ARG A 299 -18.51 6.23 4.02
C ARG A 299 -18.49 7.65 4.60
N ALA A 300 -19.59 8.39 4.48
CA ALA A 300 -19.75 9.73 5.03
C ALA A 300 -19.65 9.75 6.57
N LEU A 301 -20.33 8.82 7.25
CA LEU A 301 -20.27 8.70 8.71
C LEU A 301 -18.85 8.41 9.19
N ARG A 302 -18.13 7.46 8.56
CA ARG A 302 -16.73 7.17 8.89
C ARG A 302 -15.82 8.37 8.65
N ALA A 303 -16.05 9.15 7.59
CA ALA A 303 -15.29 10.38 7.37
C ALA A 303 -15.54 11.41 8.49
N ARG A 304 -16.80 11.57 8.93
CA ARG A 304 -17.18 12.44 10.05
C ARG A 304 -16.54 11.99 11.37
N THR A 305 -16.66 10.70 11.72
CA THR A 305 -16.03 10.15 12.93
C THR A 305 -14.52 10.26 12.89
N ARG A 306 -13.89 10.06 11.73
CA ARG A 306 -12.43 10.20 11.59
C ARG A 306 -12.00 11.66 11.74
N ASN A 307 -12.74 12.61 11.18
CA ASN A 307 -12.49 14.04 11.36
C ASN A 307 -12.66 14.46 12.83
N TYR A 308 -13.68 13.95 13.53
CA TYR A 308 -13.86 14.18 14.95
C TYR A 308 -12.69 13.64 15.78
N ARG A 309 -12.25 12.39 15.50
CA ARG A 309 -11.08 11.80 16.15
C ARG A 309 -9.79 12.54 15.82
N TYR A 310 -9.60 13.01 14.59
CA TYR A 310 -8.43 13.81 14.21
C TYR A 310 -8.39 15.15 14.92
N LYS A 311 -9.54 15.81 15.12
CA LYS A 311 -9.62 17.03 15.95
C LYS A 311 -9.19 16.74 17.39
N LEU A 312 -9.71 15.65 17.98
CA LEU A 312 -9.29 15.18 19.31
C LEU A 312 -7.79 14.83 19.39
N HIS A 313 -7.21 14.34 18.28
CA HIS A 313 -5.81 13.94 18.24
C HIS A 313 -4.85 15.09 17.89
N GLU A 314 -5.32 16.17 17.25
CA GLU A 314 -4.58 17.43 17.07
C GLU A 314 -4.36 18.14 18.42
N GLU A 315 -5.22 17.88 19.41
CA GLU A 315 -5.06 18.35 20.80
C GLU A 315 -3.98 17.59 21.58
N LEU A 316 -3.47 16.46 21.06
CA LEU A 316 -2.47 15.61 21.72
C LEU A 316 -1.22 15.47 20.82
N HIS A 317 -0.19 16.26 21.11
CA HIS A 317 1.07 16.37 20.35
C HIS A 317 1.78 15.02 20.10
N TYR A 318 1.89 14.57 18.83
CA TYR A 318 2.77 13.44 18.45
C TYR A 318 3.33 13.56 17.01
N GLY A 319 4.63 13.26 16.82
CA GLY A 319 5.31 13.23 15.51
C GLY A 319 6.31 12.06 15.38
N LYS A 320 6.37 11.40 14.22
CA LYS A 320 7.16 10.17 13.96
C LYS A 320 7.87 10.18 12.59
N GLY A 321 9.15 9.75 12.54
CA GLY A 321 9.85 9.28 11.33
C GLY A 321 11.24 9.90 11.07
N ILE A 322 12.34 9.22 11.45
CA ILE A 322 13.73 9.73 11.40
C ILE A 322 14.64 9.08 10.33
N SER A 323 14.27 8.01 9.64
CA SER A 323 15.32 7.15 9.03
C SER A 323 15.11 6.68 7.59
N ASP A 324 14.62 7.52 6.67
CA ASP A 324 14.55 7.15 5.23
C ASP A 324 15.28 8.18 4.32
N PRO A 325 15.95 7.70 3.25
CA PRO A 325 16.91 8.48 2.45
C PRO A 325 16.28 9.64 1.68
N LYS A 326 17.09 10.68 1.46
CA LYS A 326 16.71 12.01 0.96
C LYS A 326 17.03 12.14 -0.54
N PRO A 327 16.22 12.88 -1.32
CA PRO A 327 16.67 13.41 -2.60
C PRO A 327 17.81 14.41 -2.38
N ASP A 328 18.81 14.39 -3.25
CA ASP A 328 19.87 15.40 -3.29
C ASP A 328 19.33 16.67 -3.98
N PHE A 329 19.28 17.77 -3.23
CA PHE A 329 18.87 19.09 -3.71
C PHE A 329 20.07 20.01 -3.97
N ASP A 330 21.29 19.53 -3.75
CA ASP A 330 22.53 20.32 -3.82
C ASP A 330 22.89 20.70 -5.26
N SER A 331 22.29 20.03 -6.25
CA SER A 331 22.41 20.37 -7.67
C SER A 331 21.55 21.58 -8.08
N LEU A 332 20.81 22.21 -7.16
CA LEU A 332 19.98 23.37 -7.44
C LEU A 332 20.68 24.65 -6.93
N PRO A 333 21.14 25.55 -7.82
CA PRO A 333 22.01 26.68 -7.46
C PRO A 333 21.41 27.68 -6.45
N HIS A 334 20.10 27.64 -6.22
CA HIS A 334 19.37 28.65 -5.44
C HIS A 334 19.06 28.25 -3.98
N LEU A 335 19.52 27.09 -3.49
CA LEU A 335 19.17 26.56 -2.16
C LEU A 335 20.29 26.65 -1.11
N LYS A 336 21.47 27.21 -1.44
CA LYS A 336 22.66 27.26 -0.57
C LYS A 336 22.49 28.01 0.77
N HIS A 337 21.38 28.72 0.99
CA HIS A 337 21.19 29.57 2.17
C HIS A 337 20.22 29.05 3.25
N HIS A 338 19.74 27.81 3.17
CA HIS A 338 18.88 27.25 4.22
C HIS A 338 19.56 26.10 4.95
N LYS A 339 20.48 26.45 5.88
CA LYS A 339 20.87 25.55 6.98
C LYS A 339 19.67 25.46 7.95
N TYR A 340 19.11 24.27 8.10
CA TYR A 340 18.16 23.96 9.17
C TYR A 340 18.94 23.37 10.34
N ALA A 341 18.85 24.01 11.51
CA ALA A 341 19.15 23.43 12.82
C ALA A 341 17.99 22.55 13.28
#